data_AF-A0A165X6P6-F1
#
_entry.id   AF-A0A165X6P6-F1
#
_cell.length_a   1.000
_cell.length_b   1.000
_cell.length_c   1.000
_cell.angle_alpha   90.00
_cell.angle_beta   90.00
_cell.angle_gamma   90.00
#
_symmetry.space_group_name_H-M   'P 1'
#
loop_
_entity.id
_entity.type
_entity.pdbx_description
1 polymer ?
#
loop_
_entity_poly.entity_id
_entity_poly.type
_entity_poly.pdbx_seq_one_letter_code
_entity_poly.pdbx_strand_id
1 'polypeptide(L)'
;MYWTGDTFPVNDVMAKVQALGAIDVLVPHVGGVGVTGALGKISMDAADVVDMVDRLKPKRVLPIHHSTFGLFLEPIWKLVQAMERHEAGLDVVAEGSTVQYQ
;
A
#
# COMPACT_ATOMS: atom_id res chain seq x y z
N MET A 1 -3.05 13.48 1.67
CA MET A 1 -2.83 12.11 2.18
C MET A 1 -4.00 11.23 1.76
N TYR A 2 -3.73 10.01 1.31
CA TYR A 2 -4.76 9.00 1.05
C TYR A 2 -4.48 7.74 1.88
N TRP A 3 -5.40 7.42 2.80
CA TRP A 3 -5.39 6.21 3.60
C TRP A 3 -6.39 5.23 2.99
N THR A 4 -5.90 4.11 2.46
CA THR A 4 -6.69 3.29 1.53
C THR A 4 -7.85 2.54 2.18
N GLY A 5 -7.70 2.15 3.46
CA GLY A 5 -8.47 1.05 4.03
C GLY A 5 -8.09 -0.29 3.40
N ASP A 6 -8.78 -1.35 3.80
CA ASP A 6 -8.74 -2.63 3.09
C ASP A 6 -9.49 -2.50 1.76
N THR A 7 -8.72 -2.38 0.69
CA THR A 7 -9.21 -2.15 -0.67
C THR A 7 -8.21 -2.67 -1.70
N PHE A 8 -8.51 -2.49 -2.98
CA PHE A 8 -7.66 -2.87 -4.11
C PHE A 8 -7.63 -1.73 -5.15
N PRO A 9 -6.62 -1.69 -6.05
CA PRO A 9 -6.54 -0.73 -7.15
C PRO A 9 -7.57 -1.00 -8.26
N VAL A 10 -8.85 -1.15 -7.92
CA VAL A 10 -9.92 -1.30 -8.91
C VAL A 10 -10.23 0.05 -9.57
N ASN A 11 -10.69 0.01 -10.83
CA ASN A 11 -10.86 1.21 -11.66
C ASN A 11 -11.70 2.32 -11.00
N ASP A 12 -12.81 1.96 -10.38
CA ASP A 12 -13.68 2.92 -9.71
C ASP A 12 -13.01 3.63 -8.54
N VAL A 13 -12.20 2.92 -7.75
CA VAL A 13 -11.46 3.52 -6.63
C VAL A 13 -10.40 4.46 -7.16
N MET A 14 -9.62 4.01 -8.15
CA MET A 14 -8.54 4.82 -8.73
C MET A 14 -9.06 6.08 -9.40
N ALA A 15 -10.15 5.97 -10.18
CA ALA A 15 -10.78 7.13 -10.82
C ALA A 15 -11.29 8.15 -9.79
N LYS A 16 -11.95 7.68 -8.71
CA LYS A 16 -12.44 8.56 -7.64
C LYS A 16 -11.31 9.24 -6.89
N VAL A 17 -10.24 8.51 -6.58
CA VAL A 17 -9.09 9.07 -5.84
C VAL A 17 -8.32 10.08 -6.71
N GLN A 18 -8.08 9.77 -7.99
CA GLN A 18 -7.42 10.69 -8.93
C GLN A 18 -8.19 12.01 -9.08
N ALA A 19 -9.52 11.96 -9.06
CA ALA A 19 -10.36 13.16 -9.14
C ALA A 19 -10.25 14.08 -7.91
N LEU A 20 -9.70 13.60 -6.78
CA LEU A 20 -9.47 14.40 -5.57
C LEU A 20 -8.14 15.17 -5.60
N GLY A 21 -7.27 14.90 -6.57
CA GLY A 21 -6.00 15.61 -6.77
C GLY A 21 -4.75 14.80 -6.40
N ALA A 22 -3.61 15.49 -6.34
CA ALA A 22 -2.31 14.88 -6.09
C ALA A 22 -2.19 14.32 -4.66
N ILE A 23 -1.40 13.25 -4.51
CA ILE A 23 -1.21 12.55 -3.24
C ILE A 23 0.22 12.76 -2.74
N ASP A 24 0.38 13.48 -1.64
CA ASP A 24 1.70 13.61 -0.99
C ASP A 24 2.12 12.30 -0.31
N VAL A 25 1.17 11.64 0.36
CA VAL A 25 1.41 10.39 1.11
C VAL A 25 0.27 9.41 0.84
N LEU A 26 0.63 8.23 0.31
CA LEU A 26 -0.22 7.05 0.21
C LEU A 26 0.04 6.14 1.41
N VAL A 27 -1.01 5.71 2.10
CA VAL A 27 -0.96 4.79 3.26
C VAL A 27 -1.71 3.50 2.91
N PRO A 28 -1.07 2.54 2.22
CA PRO A 28 -1.71 1.29 1.80
C PRO A 28 -1.73 0.25 2.92
N HIS A 29 -2.78 -0.56 2.96
CA HIS A 29 -2.85 -1.78 3.79
C HIS A 29 -2.25 -2.95 3.03
N VAL A 30 -1.16 -3.54 3.53
CA VAL A 30 -0.33 -4.50 2.79
C VAL A 30 -0.18 -5.82 3.56
N GLY A 31 -1.22 -6.65 3.58
CA GLY A 31 -1.21 -7.91 4.33
C GLY A 31 -1.07 -9.17 3.47
N GLY A 32 -1.32 -9.11 2.16
CA GLY A 32 -1.36 -10.30 1.29
C GLY A 32 -2.33 -11.39 1.80
N VAL A 33 -3.39 -10.98 2.48
CA VAL A 33 -4.30 -11.87 3.22
C VAL A 33 -5.27 -12.58 2.26
N GLY A 34 -5.65 -13.81 2.59
CA GLY A 34 -6.78 -14.50 1.95
C GLY A 34 -6.45 -15.20 0.63
N VAL A 35 -5.19 -15.17 0.18
CA VAL A 35 -4.74 -15.83 -1.07
C VAL A 35 -5.03 -17.34 -1.14
N THR A 36 -5.29 -18.00 0.00
CA THR A 36 -5.60 -19.44 0.08
C THR A 36 -7.03 -19.75 0.55
N GLY A 37 -7.86 -18.74 0.81
CA GLY A 37 -9.20 -18.88 1.39
C GLY A 37 -10.34 -18.79 0.37
N ALA A 38 -11.56 -19.20 0.78
CA ALA A 38 -12.75 -19.17 -0.08
C ALA A 38 -13.17 -17.76 -0.54
N LEU A 39 -12.74 -16.73 0.19
CA LEU A 39 -13.02 -15.32 -0.15
C LEU A 39 -12.00 -14.72 -1.13
N GLY A 40 -10.96 -15.49 -1.50
CA GLY A 40 -9.84 -14.97 -2.28
C GLY A 40 -9.03 -13.94 -1.51
N LYS A 41 -8.18 -13.20 -2.24
CA LYS A 41 -7.32 -12.16 -1.68
C LYS A 41 -8.18 -11.01 -1.13
N ILE A 42 -8.00 -10.68 0.15
CA ILE A 42 -8.78 -9.66 0.88
C ILE A 42 -7.94 -8.47 1.35
N SER A 43 -6.62 -8.50 1.14
CA SER A 43 -5.72 -7.37 1.39
C SER A 43 -4.65 -7.34 0.30
N MET A 44 -4.14 -6.15 0.01
CA MET A 44 -3.12 -5.97 -1.02
C MET A 44 -1.83 -6.71 -0.68
N ASP A 45 -1.16 -7.21 -1.72
CA ASP A 45 0.26 -7.57 -1.68
C ASP A 45 1.11 -6.49 -2.35
N ALA A 46 2.42 -6.71 -2.46
CA ALA A 46 3.34 -5.77 -3.08
C ALA A 46 2.97 -5.42 -4.53
N ALA A 47 2.44 -6.37 -5.30
CA ALA A 47 2.08 -6.13 -6.70
C ALA A 47 0.88 -5.20 -6.82
N ASP A 48 -0.15 -5.37 -5.98
CA ASP A 48 -1.30 -4.46 -5.97
C ASP A 48 -0.89 -3.04 -5.51
N VAL A 49 0.01 -2.93 -4.53
CA VAL A 49 0.51 -1.63 -4.07
C VAL A 49 1.29 -0.94 -5.18
N VAL A 50 2.12 -1.68 -5.93
CA VAL A 50 2.83 -1.13 -7.10
C VAL A 50 1.85 -0.63 -8.16
N ASP A 51 0.80 -1.39 -8.50
CA ASP A 51 -0.23 -0.92 -9.44
C ASP A 51 -0.91 0.37 -8.92
N MET A 52 -1.23 0.43 -7.63
CA MET A 52 -1.79 1.64 -7.02
C MET A 52 -0.83 2.83 -7.09
N VAL A 53 0.46 2.63 -6.79
CA VAL A 53 1.50 3.67 -6.89
C VAL A 53 1.65 4.14 -8.32
N ASP A 54 1.62 3.23 -9.29
CA ASP A 54 1.78 3.57 -10.70
C ASP A 54 0.62 4.40 -11.24
N ARG A 55 -0.59 4.17 -10.75
CA ARG A 55 -1.78 4.88 -11.20
C ARG A 55 -1.99 6.21 -10.48
N LEU A 56 -1.66 6.26 -9.19
CA LEU A 56 -1.90 7.44 -8.36
C LEU A 56 -0.69 8.38 -8.26
N LYS A 57 0.51 7.91 -8.63
CA LYS A 57 1.78 8.65 -8.60
C LYS A 57 1.99 9.47 -7.31
N PRO A 58 1.90 8.85 -6.11
CA PRO A 58 2.11 9.56 -4.86
C PRO A 58 3.58 9.97 -4.69
N LYS A 59 3.86 11.01 -3.90
CA LYS A 59 5.24 11.39 -3.58
C LYS A 59 5.90 10.40 -2.60
N ARG A 60 5.14 9.90 -1.63
CA ARG A 60 5.60 8.96 -0.59
C ARG A 60 4.58 7.83 -0.37
N VAL A 61 5.08 6.66 0.03
CA VAL A 61 4.31 5.47 0.39
C VAL A 61 4.69 5.06 1.81
N LEU A 62 3.71 5.00 2.72
CA LEU A 62 3.86 4.55 4.11
C LEU A 62 3.03 3.26 4.29
N PRO A 63 3.58 2.08 4.00
CA PRO A 63 2.84 0.84 4.11
C PRO A 63 2.52 0.50 5.57
N ILE A 64 1.29 0.03 5.80
CA ILE A 64 0.83 -0.47 7.10
C ILE A 64 0.21 -1.86 6.92
N HIS A 65 -0.27 -2.47 8.02
CA HIS A 65 -1.06 -3.70 7.96
C HIS A 65 -0.31 -4.92 7.37
N HIS A 66 1.00 -5.04 7.67
CA HIS A 66 1.89 -6.07 7.09
C HIS A 66 2.61 -6.99 8.10
N SER A 67 2.83 -6.56 9.35
CA SER A 67 3.66 -7.31 10.32
C SER A 67 2.96 -7.70 11.64
N THR A 68 1.83 -7.10 11.96
CA THR A 68 1.24 -7.23 13.32
C THR A 68 0.52 -8.55 13.55
N PHE A 69 -0.13 -9.12 12.52
CA PHE A 69 -0.89 -10.36 12.64
C PHE A 69 -0.31 -11.48 11.78
N GLY A 70 -0.29 -12.70 12.29
CA GLY A 70 0.20 -13.88 11.54
C GLY A 70 -0.65 -14.27 10.32
N LEU A 71 -1.81 -13.62 10.13
CA LEU A 71 -2.63 -13.72 8.92
C LEU A 71 -2.09 -12.87 7.77
N PHE A 72 -1.12 -11.98 8.03
CA PHE A 72 -0.39 -11.25 7.00
C PHE A 72 0.70 -12.16 6.43
N LEU A 73 0.52 -12.56 5.17
CA LEU A 73 1.28 -13.66 4.58
C LEU A 73 2.47 -13.16 3.78
N GLU A 74 2.37 -11.97 3.19
CA GLU A 74 3.46 -11.42 2.41
C GLU A 74 4.39 -10.56 3.27
N PRO A 75 5.69 -10.90 3.37
CA PRO A 75 6.61 -10.11 4.16
C PRO A 75 6.91 -8.76 3.49
N ILE A 76 6.97 -7.71 4.31
CA ILE A 76 7.13 -6.31 3.84
C ILE A 76 8.36 -6.07 2.94
N TRP A 77 9.43 -6.87 3.08
CA TRP A 77 10.63 -6.73 2.25
C TRP A 77 10.35 -6.94 0.75
N LYS A 78 9.28 -7.66 0.38
CA LYS A 78 8.88 -7.78 -1.02
C LYS A 78 8.38 -6.47 -1.61
N LEU A 79 7.61 -5.70 -0.83
CA LEU A 79 7.22 -4.36 -1.26
C LEU A 79 8.44 -3.44 -1.33
N VAL A 80 9.36 -3.53 -0.36
CA VAL A 80 10.63 -2.79 -0.41
C VAL A 80 11.35 -3.06 -1.72
N GLN A 81 11.54 -4.33 -2.08
CA GLN A 81 12.19 -4.74 -3.32
C GLN A 81 11.43 -4.25 -4.57
N ALA A 82 10.11 -4.35 -4.57
CA ALA A 82 9.28 -3.94 -5.70
C ALA A 82 9.33 -2.41 -5.93
N MET A 83 9.49 -1.65 -4.85
CA MET A 83 9.55 -0.18 -4.88
C MET A 83 10.94 0.39 -5.21
N GLU A 84 12.02 -0.41 -5.20
CA GLU A 84 13.39 0.06 -5.49
C GLU A 84 13.55 0.82 -6.82
N ARG A 85 12.67 0.54 -7.79
CA ARG A 85 12.70 1.14 -9.13
C ARG A 85 11.69 2.27 -9.35
N HIS A 86 10.95 2.66 -8.30
CA HIS A 86 9.90 3.67 -8.39
C HIS A 86 10.41 5.03 -7.87
N GLU A 87 9.90 6.11 -8.46
CA GLU A 87 10.26 7.48 -8.04
C GLU A 87 9.66 7.85 -6.67
N ALA A 88 8.52 7.24 -6.32
CA ALA A 88 7.86 7.46 -5.03
C ALA A 88 8.75 6.95 -3.89
N GLY A 89 8.98 7.80 -2.88
CA GLY A 89 9.74 7.37 -1.70
C GLY A 89 8.96 6.37 -0.85
N LEU A 90 9.65 5.41 -0.24
CA LEU A 90 9.05 4.40 0.64
C LEU A 90 9.48 4.63 2.09
N ASP A 91 8.50 4.73 2.99
CA ASP A 91 8.65 4.94 4.44
C ASP A 91 8.23 3.68 5.20
N VAL A 92 9.11 2.68 5.32
CA VAL A 92 8.84 1.54 6.21
C VAL A 92 9.27 1.89 7.63
N VAL A 93 8.31 2.02 8.54
CA VAL A 93 8.55 2.42 9.93
C VAL A 93 8.33 1.27 10.90
N ALA A 94 9.01 1.30 12.05
CA ALA A 94 8.78 0.33 13.12
C ALA A 94 7.52 0.71 13.92
N GLU A 95 6.89 -0.27 14.57
CA GLU A 95 5.75 -0.05 15.46
C GLU A 95 6.10 0.97 16.55
N GLY A 96 5.19 1.92 16.81
CA GLY A 96 5.40 3.02 17.75
C GLY A 96 6.29 4.17 17.26
N SER A 97 6.83 4.10 16.04
CA SER A 97 7.62 5.19 15.45
C SER A 97 6.74 6.33 14.93
N THR A 98 7.35 7.50 14.76
CA THR A 98 6.71 8.68 14.14
C THR A 98 7.45 9.07 12.87
N VAL A 99 6.69 9.38 11.81
CA VAL A 99 7.20 9.98 10.57
C VAL A 99 6.52 11.34 10.36
N GLN A 100 7.27 12.31 9.86
CA GLN A 100 6.78 13.67 9.59
C GLN A 100 7.03 14.02 8.12
N TYR A 101 5.99 14.54 7.48
CA TYR A 101 6.03 15.04 6.10
C TYR A 101 5.92 16.57 6.10
N GLN A 102 6.63 17.23 5.18
CA GLN A 102 6.60 18.68 5.00
C GLN A 102 5.78 19.06 3.77
#